data_AF-A0A0N8TAN3-F1
#
_entry.id   AF-A0A0N8TAN3-F1
#
_cell.length_a   1.000
_cell.length_b   1.000
_cell.length_c   1.000
_cell.angle_alpha   90.00
_cell.angle_beta   90.00
_cell.angle_gamma   90.00
#
_symmetry.space_group_name_H-M   'P 1'
#
loop_
_entity.id
_entity.type
_entity.pdbx_description
1 polymer ?
#
loop_
_entity_poly.entity_id
_entity_poly.type
_entity_poly.pdbx_seq_one_letter_code
_entity_poly.pdbx_strand_id
1 'polypeptide(L)'
;MLDPSLAGIAPANPHVQLIEDHSPDWLLEAEPATHAALRKASAVAPQWLASASESSPEQVAALQRLYAEHRENEQKVRPTLDRLSTLEDFARPLLTAAINERFGVDMDVDKTWLFHAGRATVDQSFISASKDPLAQASIALRAATQSLLKAALQNFEAWETANGAMDSDSGIKAAVFSAYEIIGTQMTGKSVPISPTGFAALCRELDLGGKYQTHLESAFSTPATPGETADRIRDNFIQLESSSIRLQLQIAVTATVKMTP
;
A
#
# COMPACT_ATOMS: atom_id res chain seq x y z
N MET A 1 17.58 -5.29 -23.07
CA MET A 1 18.68 -4.31 -23.11
C MET A 1 18.73 -3.80 -24.53
N LEU A 2 18.03 -2.70 -24.81
CA LEU A 2 18.09 -2.02 -26.11
C LEU A 2 19.14 -0.92 -25.94
N ASP A 3 20.28 -1.13 -26.57
CA ASP A 3 21.39 -0.18 -26.63
C ASP A 3 21.19 0.66 -27.91
N PRO A 4 21.07 2.00 -27.86
CA PRO A 4 20.67 2.83 -29.00
C PRO A 4 21.87 3.31 -29.84
N SER A 5 22.87 2.45 -30.01
CA SER A 5 24.09 2.75 -30.75
C SER A 5 24.33 1.67 -31.81
N LEU A 6 23.59 1.76 -32.92
CA LEU A 6 24.02 1.29 -34.24
C LEU A 6 23.01 1.85 -35.27
N ALA A 7 23.34 3.03 -35.79
CA ALA A 7 22.73 3.57 -36.99
C ALA A 7 23.03 2.62 -38.16
N GLY A 8 22.00 1.90 -38.60
CA GLY A 8 21.97 1.10 -39.81
C GLY A 8 20.51 0.92 -40.21
N ILE A 9 20.13 1.55 -41.32
CA ILE A 9 18.76 1.56 -41.86
C ILE A 9 18.40 0.12 -42.23
N ALA A 10 17.76 -0.61 -41.30
CA ALA A 10 17.05 -1.84 -41.61
C ALA A 10 15.68 -1.46 -42.19
N PRO A 11 15.20 -2.09 -43.29
CA PRO A 11 13.86 -1.86 -43.76
C PRO A 11 12.89 -2.21 -42.63
N ALA A 12 11.97 -1.29 -42.32
CA ALA A 12 10.94 -1.49 -41.31
C ALA A 12 10.29 -2.86 -41.58
N ASN A 13 10.41 -3.77 -40.62
CA ASN A 13 9.87 -5.11 -40.77
C ASN A 13 8.35 -4.97 -40.98
N PRO A 14 7.78 -5.41 -42.11
CA PRO A 14 6.36 -5.20 -42.41
C PRO A 14 5.43 -5.82 -41.36
N HIS A 15 5.92 -6.83 -40.63
CA HIS A 15 5.19 -7.39 -39.50
C HIS A 15 5.12 -6.43 -38.30
N VAL A 16 6.11 -5.56 -38.10
CA VAL A 16 6.09 -4.57 -37.02
C VAL A 16 5.08 -3.47 -37.32
N GLN A 17 5.05 -2.94 -38.55
CA GLN A 17 4.07 -1.94 -38.96
C GLN A 17 2.63 -2.48 -38.89
N LEU A 18 2.39 -3.71 -39.36
CA LEU A 18 1.07 -4.34 -39.25
C LEU A 18 0.62 -4.56 -37.79
N ILE A 19 1.55 -4.87 -36.89
CA ILE A 19 1.24 -5.00 -35.46
C ILE A 19 0.94 -3.65 -34.85
N GLU A 20 1.70 -2.60 -35.19
CA GLU A 20 1.45 -1.23 -34.74
C GLU A 20 0.07 -0.75 -35.21
N ASP A 21 -0.27 -0.95 -36.48
CA ASP A 21 -1.55 -0.52 -37.08
C ASP A 21 -2.79 -1.21 -36.49
N HIS A 22 -2.62 -2.40 -35.90
CA HIS A 22 -3.71 -3.18 -35.31
C HIS A 22 -3.62 -3.33 -33.78
N SER A 23 -2.66 -2.65 -33.15
CA SER A 23 -2.54 -2.62 -31.70
C SER A 23 -3.24 -1.38 -31.16
N PRO A 24 -4.03 -1.50 -30.08
CA PRO A 24 -4.61 -0.33 -29.44
C PRO A 24 -3.50 0.50 -28.78
N ASP A 25 -3.66 1.82 -28.76
CA ASP A 25 -2.65 2.77 -28.26
C ASP A 25 -2.17 2.43 -26.84
N TRP A 26 -3.08 2.03 -25.95
CA TRP A 26 -2.73 1.62 -24.58
C TRP A 26 -1.70 0.47 -24.53
N LEU A 27 -1.72 -0.42 -25.53
CA LEU A 27 -0.79 -1.55 -25.60
C LEU A 27 0.58 -1.10 -26.09
N LEU A 28 0.63 -0.12 -26.99
CA LEU A 28 1.87 0.46 -27.49
C LEU A 28 2.56 1.30 -26.40
N GLU A 29 1.78 2.04 -25.62
CA GLU A 29 2.26 2.92 -24.54
C GLU A 29 2.48 2.20 -23.19
N ALA A 30 2.14 0.91 -23.11
CA ALA A 30 2.23 0.18 -21.85
C ALA A 30 3.67 0.02 -21.34
N GLU A 31 3.83 0.06 -20.02
CA GLU A 31 5.11 -0.14 -19.33
C GLU A 31 5.73 -1.52 -19.65
N PRO A 32 7.07 -1.66 -19.64
CA PRO A 32 7.74 -2.94 -19.94
C PRO A 32 7.27 -4.12 -19.08
N ALA A 33 6.92 -3.86 -17.81
CA ALA A 33 6.37 -4.87 -16.91
C ALA A 33 5.00 -5.37 -17.38
N THR A 34 4.14 -4.48 -17.89
CA THR A 34 2.83 -4.83 -18.46
C THR A 34 3.00 -5.65 -19.74
N HIS A 35 3.92 -5.26 -20.63
CA HIS A 35 4.25 -6.08 -21.80
C HIS A 35 4.76 -7.47 -21.43
N ALA A 36 5.62 -7.57 -20.41
CA ALA A 36 6.14 -8.85 -19.94
C ALA A 36 5.03 -9.74 -19.35
N ALA A 37 4.13 -9.16 -18.55
CA ALA A 37 2.97 -9.86 -18.00
C ALA A 37 2.02 -10.35 -19.09
N LEU A 38 1.70 -9.49 -20.07
CA LEU A 38 0.87 -9.86 -21.22
C LEU A 38 1.51 -10.97 -22.05
N ARG A 39 2.82 -10.91 -22.32
CA ARG A 39 3.55 -11.97 -23.03
C ARG A 39 3.53 -13.31 -22.28
N LYS A 40 3.59 -13.27 -20.96
CA LYS A 40 3.46 -14.47 -20.12
C LYS A 40 2.03 -15.02 -20.16
N ALA A 41 1.03 -14.14 -20.09
CA ALA A 41 -0.38 -14.51 -20.12
C ALA A 41 -0.82 -15.03 -21.51
N SER A 42 -0.26 -14.48 -22.60
CA SER A 42 -0.57 -14.91 -23.96
C SER A 42 -0.06 -16.31 -24.29
N ALA A 43 0.86 -16.87 -23.48
CA ALA A 43 1.30 -18.25 -23.62
C ALA A 43 0.18 -19.27 -23.37
N VAL A 44 -0.85 -18.89 -22.60
CA VAL A 44 -2.05 -19.71 -22.38
C VAL A 44 -3.27 -18.78 -22.47
N ALA A 45 -3.75 -18.55 -23.68
CA ALA A 45 -4.98 -17.78 -23.89
C ALA A 45 -6.15 -18.45 -23.15
N PRO A 46 -6.95 -17.71 -22.37
CA PRO A 46 -8.09 -18.29 -21.68
C PRO A 46 -9.07 -18.92 -22.67
N GLN A 47 -9.51 -20.15 -22.40
CA GLN A 47 -10.38 -20.90 -23.33
C GLN A 47 -11.70 -20.18 -23.62
N TRP A 48 -12.24 -19.44 -22.65
CA TRP A 48 -13.46 -18.65 -22.83
C TRP A 48 -13.29 -17.54 -23.87
N LEU A 49 -12.10 -16.92 -23.95
CA LEU A 49 -11.83 -15.82 -24.88
C LEU A 49 -11.65 -16.34 -26.30
N ALA A 50 -10.98 -17.48 -26.47
CA ALA A 50 -10.88 -18.15 -27.76
C ALA A 50 -12.27 -18.55 -28.29
N SER A 51 -13.10 -19.17 -27.43
CA SER A 51 -14.48 -19.54 -27.79
C SER A 51 -15.34 -18.32 -28.11
N ALA A 52 -15.27 -17.25 -27.30
CA ALA A 52 -16.05 -16.03 -27.53
C ALA A 52 -15.63 -15.28 -28.80
N SER A 53 -14.36 -15.37 -29.20
CA SER A 53 -13.87 -14.77 -30.45
C SER A 53 -14.49 -15.42 -31.68
N GLU A 54 -14.83 -16.71 -31.60
CA GLU A 54 -15.51 -17.44 -32.66
C GLU A 54 -17.03 -17.27 -32.60
N SER A 55 -17.63 -17.37 -31.41
CA SER A 55 -19.09 -17.40 -31.26
C SER A 55 -19.75 -16.02 -31.14
N SER A 56 -19.04 -15.02 -30.60
CA SER A 56 -19.57 -13.67 -30.33
C SER A 56 -18.52 -12.57 -30.58
N PRO A 57 -18.07 -12.35 -31.84
CA PRO A 57 -17.06 -11.34 -32.17
C PRO A 57 -17.42 -9.93 -31.69
N GLU A 58 -18.70 -9.56 -31.72
CA GLU A 58 -19.18 -8.25 -31.25
C GLU A 58 -18.95 -8.05 -29.75
N GLN A 59 -19.09 -9.10 -28.94
CA GLN A 59 -18.85 -9.02 -27.49
C GLN A 59 -17.37 -8.88 -27.18
N VAL A 60 -16.51 -9.55 -27.95
CA VAL A 60 -15.06 -9.41 -27.84
C VAL A 60 -14.60 -8.02 -28.27
N ALA A 61 -15.16 -7.47 -29.35
CA ALA A 61 -14.90 -6.10 -29.78
C ALA A 61 -15.35 -5.06 -28.73
N ALA A 62 -16.53 -5.27 -28.13
CA ALA A 62 -17.01 -4.43 -27.02
C ALA A 62 -16.10 -4.51 -25.80
N LEU A 63 -15.62 -5.70 -25.45
CA LEU A 63 -14.67 -5.92 -24.36
C LEU A 63 -13.35 -5.18 -24.61
N GLN A 64 -12.78 -5.28 -25.82
CA GLN A 64 -11.56 -4.57 -26.20
C GLN A 64 -11.73 -3.05 -26.10
N ARG A 65 -12.84 -2.52 -26.61
CA ARG A 65 -13.16 -1.08 -26.53
C ARG A 65 -13.27 -0.60 -25.09
N LEU A 66 -14.03 -1.31 -24.25
CA LEU A 66 -14.20 -0.95 -22.84
C LEU A 66 -12.89 -1.05 -22.05
N TYR A 67 -12.02 -2.00 -22.41
CA TYR A 67 -10.69 -2.10 -21.80
C TYR A 67 -9.81 -0.90 -22.18
N ALA A 68 -9.80 -0.48 -23.45
CA ALA A 68 -9.07 0.70 -23.88
C ALA A 68 -9.58 1.97 -23.19
N GLU A 69 -10.91 2.17 -23.13
CA GLU A 69 -11.53 3.28 -22.41
C GLU A 69 -11.15 3.30 -20.92
N HIS A 70 -11.15 2.13 -20.27
CA HIS A 70 -10.73 2.01 -18.88
C HIS A 70 -9.27 2.43 -18.68
N ARG A 71 -8.36 1.98 -19.56
CA ARG A 71 -6.94 2.37 -19.51
C ARG A 71 -6.73 3.88 -19.70
N GLU A 72 -7.43 4.51 -20.63
CA GLU A 72 -7.38 5.96 -20.80
C GLU A 72 -7.85 6.69 -19.54
N ASN A 73 -8.90 6.20 -18.88
CA ASN A 73 -9.38 6.80 -17.63
C ASN A 73 -8.41 6.56 -16.47
N GLU A 74 -7.74 5.41 -16.40
CA GLU A 74 -6.64 5.17 -15.44
C GLU A 74 -5.50 6.18 -15.64
N GLN A 75 -5.09 6.42 -16.90
CA GLN A 75 -4.04 7.39 -17.22
C GLN A 75 -4.41 8.82 -16.77
N LYS A 76 -5.69 9.20 -16.84
CA LYS A 76 -6.16 10.53 -16.39
C LYS A 76 -6.05 10.74 -14.88
N VAL A 77 -6.25 9.70 -14.07
CA VAL A 77 -6.17 9.83 -12.59
C VAL A 77 -4.76 9.58 -12.05
N ARG A 78 -3.91 8.87 -12.80
CA ARG A 78 -2.57 8.44 -12.37
C ARG A 78 -1.70 9.60 -11.85
N PRO A 79 -1.61 10.78 -12.49
CA PRO A 79 -0.81 11.89 -11.96
C PRO A 79 -1.27 12.38 -10.57
N THR A 80 -2.57 12.29 -10.28
CA THR A 80 -3.11 12.65 -8.96
C THR A 80 -2.72 11.60 -7.92
N LEU A 81 -2.80 10.31 -8.26
CA LEU A 81 -2.42 9.21 -7.38
C LEU A 81 -0.91 9.14 -7.14
N ASP A 82 -0.08 9.45 -8.14
CA ASP A 82 1.39 9.44 -8.02
C ASP A 82 1.91 10.49 -7.03
N ARG A 83 1.10 11.51 -6.69
CA ARG A 83 1.41 12.50 -5.63
C ARG A 83 1.19 11.98 -4.22
N LEU A 84 0.48 10.86 -4.07
CA LEU A 84 0.19 10.27 -2.77
C LEU A 84 1.37 9.42 -2.33
N SER A 85 2.18 9.95 -1.42
CA SER A 85 3.13 9.15 -0.66
C SER A 85 2.40 8.08 0.16
N THR A 86 3.05 6.93 0.36
CA THR A 86 2.57 5.99 1.37
C THR A 86 2.56 6.64 2.74
N LEU A 87 1.71 6.15 3.65
CA LEU A 87 1.61 6.70 5.00
C LEU A 87 2.96 6.59 5.73
N GLU A 88 3.66 5.47 5.55
CA GLU A 88 4.98 5.22 6.11
C GLU A 88 6.04 6.17 5.55
N ASP A 89 6.09 6.38 4.24
CA ASP A 89 7.06 7.28 3.60
C ASP A 89 6.81 8.75 3.98
N PHE A 90 5.55 9.12 4.19
CA PHE A 90 5.18 10.45 4.67
C PHE A 90 5.57 10.65 6.14
N ALA A 91 5.24 9.69 7.01
CA ALA A 91 5.39 9.84 8.45
C ALA A 91 6.84 9.67 8.94
N ARG A 92 7.60 8.77 8.33
CA ARG A 92 8.98 8.45 8.71
C ARG A 92 9.90 9.67 8.85
N PRO A 93 10.06 10.53 7.84
CA PRO A 93 10.96 11.69 7.95
C PRO A 93 10.47 12.68 9.02
N LEU A 94 9.14 12.90 9.11
CA LEU A 94 8.54 13.81 10.09
C LEU A 94 8.77 13.31 11.53
N LEU A 95 8.53 12.03 11.77
CA LEU A 95 8.70 11.42 13.08
C LEU A 95 10.18 11.42 13.50
N THR A 96 11.08 11.06 12.58
CA THR A 96 12.53 11.04 12.84
C THR A 96 13.03 12.42 13.23
N ALA A 97 12.63 13.46 12.48
CA ALA A 97 13.00 14.84 12.78
C ALA A 97 12.45 15.29 14.14
N ALA A 98 11.19 14.99 14.44
CA ALA A 98 10.54 15.40 15.68
C ALA A 98 11.13 14.70 16.92
N ILE A 99 11.54 13.43 16.79
CA ILE A 99 12.25 12.69 17.84
C ILE A 99 13.62 13.33 18.10
N ASN A 100 14.37 13.63 17.05
CA ASN A 100 15.69 14.24 17.17
C ASN A 100 15.59 15.62 17.85
N GLU A 101 14.65 16.47 17.40
CA GLU A 101 14.43 17.80 17.97
C GLU A 101 14.07 17.74 19.47
N ARG A 102 13.19 16.82 19.87
CA ARG A 102 12.70 16.75 21.26
C ARG A 102 13.66 16.04 22.21
N PHE A 103 14.25 14.94 21.76
CA PHE A 103 15.01 14.03 22.63
C PHE A 103 16.52 14.07 22.35
N GLY A 104 16.97 14.73 21.29
CA GLY A 104 18.38 14.78 20.90
C GLY A 104 18.94 13.43 20.44
N VAL A 105 18.07 12.52 19.98
CA VAL A 105 18.46 11.16 19.56
C VAL A 105 18.19 10.98 18.08
N ASP A 106 19.24 10.66 17.33
CA ASP A 106 19.15 10.23 15.94
C ASP A 106 19.00 8.70 15.86
N MET A 107 17.95 8.22 15.22
CA MET A 107 17.65 6.78 15.15
C MET A 107 16.78 6.40 13.96
N ASP A 108 16.84 5.12 13.59
CA ASP A 108 15.92 4.50 12.64
C ASP A 108 14.62 4.10 13.37
N VAL A 109 13.53 4.78 13.04
CA VAL A 109 12.20 4.57 13.64
C VAL A 109 11.55 3.23 13.29
N ASP A 110 12.02 2.52 12.25
CA ASP A 110 11.59 1.14 11.97
C ASP A 110 12.29 0.11 12.84
N LYS A 111 13.52 0.42 13.24
CA LYS A 111 14.41 -0.49 13.97
C LYS A 111 14.60 -0.07 15.43
N THR A 112 13.68 0.77 15.91
CA THR A 112 13.55 1.12 17.31
C THR A 112 12.14 0.76 17.73
N TRP A 113 12.02 0.12 18.89
CA TRP A 113 10.79 -0.55 19.31
C TRP A 113 10.25 0.04 20.60
N LEU A 114 8.96 0.37 20.59
CA LEU A 114 8.17 0.65 21.78
C LEU A 114 7.59 -0.66 22.31
N PHE A 115 7.82 -0.93 23.59
CA PHE A 115 7.12 -1.95 24.34
C PHE A 115 6.10 -1.33 25.27
N HIS A 116 4.83 -1.61 25.00
CA HIS A 116 3.70 -1.18 25.81
C HIS A 116 3.30 -2.30 26.77
N ALA A 117 3.91 -2.33 27.95
CA ALA A 117 3.74 -3.42 28.92
C ALA A 117 2.28 -3.68 29.32
N GLY A 118 1.45 -2.65 29.45
CA GLY A 118 0.01 -2.78 29.73
C GLY A 118 -0.78 -3.56 28.68
N ARG A 119 -0.27 -3.69 27.45
CA ARG A 119 -0.89 -4.48 26.37
C ARG A 119 -0.36 -5.91 26.27
N ALA A 120 0.63 -6.28 27.10
CA ALA A 120 1.18 -7.64 27.15
C ALA A 120 0.28 -8.59 27.94
N THR A 121 -0.97 -8.75 27.51
CA THR A 121 -1.96 -9.58 28.17
C THR A 121 -2.01 -10.97 27.55
N VAL A 122 -2.08 -11.99 28.40
CA VAL A 122 -2.33 -13.37 27.97
C VAL A 122 -3.82 -13.64 28.19
N ASP A 123 -4.56 -13.89 27.12
CA ASP A 123 -5.96 -14.27 27.23
C ASP A 123 -6.08 -15.65 27.89
N GLN A 124 -6.51 -15.66 29.16
CA GLN A 124 -6.64 -16.88 29.94
C GLN A 124 -7.83 -17.75 29.49
N SER A 125 -8.76 -17.20 28.70
CA SER A 125 -9.94 -17.94 28.21
C SER A 125 -9.59 -19.02 27.17
N PHE A 126 -8.42 -18.91 26.52
CA PHE A 126 -7.91 -19.88 25.55
C PHE A 126 -6.78 -20.76 26.08
N ILE A 127 -6.60 -20.84 27.40
CA ILE A 127 -5.72 -21.86 28.01
C ILE A 127 -6.44 -23.21 27.92
N SER A 128 -6.50 -23.76 26.71
CA SER A 128 -6.66 -25.20 26.54
C SER A 128 -5.43 -25.87 27.15
N ALA A 129 -5.61 -27.01 27.82
CA ALA A 129 -4.55 -27.78 28.50
C ALA A 129 -3.34 -28.19 27.61
N SER A 130 -3.31 -27.77 26.35
CA SER A 130 -2.33 -28.09 25.31
C SER A 130 -1.37 -26.94 24.95
N LYS A 131 -1.54 -25.72 25.47
CA LYS A 131 -0.66 -24.58 25.13
C LYS A 131 0.35 -24.29 26.24
N ASP A 132 1.63 -24.29 25.89
CA ASP A 132 2.73 -23.94 26.79
C ASP A 132 2.58 -22.48 27.30
N PRO A 133 2.45 -22.26 28.62
CA PRO A 133 2.34 -20.92 29.20
C PRO A 133 3.50 -19.99 28.82
N LEU A 134 4.71 -20.53 28.66
CA LEU A 134 5.89 -19.74 28.32
C LEU A 134 5.79 -19.20 26.88
N ALA A 135 5.33 -20.04 25.96
CA ALA A 135 5.08 -19.64 24.58
C ALA A 135 4.00 -18.55 24.49
N GLN A 136 2.92 -18.66 25.29
CA GLN A 136 1.86 -17.63 25.31
C GLN A 136 2.35 -16.29 25.83
N ALA A 137 3.12 -16.28 26.91
CA ALA A 137 3.72 -15.04 27.43
C ALA A 137 4.65 -14.40 26.39
N SER A 138 5.46 -15.20 25.70
CA SER A 138 6.34 -14.71 24.63
C SER A 138 5.57 -14.10 23.46
N ILE A 139 4.42 -14.67 23.09
CA ILE A 139 3.52 -14.13 22.06
C ILE A 139 2.92 -12.79 22.52
N ALA A 140 2.44 -12.71 23.77
CA ALA A 140 1.87 -11.48 24.32
C ALA A 140 2.89 -10.33 24.36
N LEU A 141 4.14 -10.62 24.77
CA LEU A 141 5.22 -9.64 24.74
C LEU A 141 5.55 -9.16 23.32
N ARG A 142 5.59 -10.07 22.34
CA ARG A 142 5.77 -9.70 20.92
C ARG A 142 4.62 -8.84 20.42
N ALA A 143 3.39 -9.19 20.74
CA ALA A 143 2.20 -8.42 20.32
C ALA A 143 2.17 -7.01 20.93
N ALA A 144 2.68 -6.86 22.15
CA ALA A 144 2.82 -5.58 22.85
C ALA A 144 4.04 -4.75 22.41
N THR A 145 4.86 -5.26 21.48
CA THR A 145 6.07 -4.59 20.99
C THR A 145 5.92 -4.23 19.52
N GLN A 146 6.18 -2.97 19.19
CA GLN A 146 6.06 -2.47 17.81
C GLN A 146 7.17 -1.47 17.50
N SER A 147 7.51 -1.28 16.22
CA SER A 147 8.43 -0.20 15.84
C SER A 147 7.83 1.16 16.21
N LEU A 148 8.67 2.17 16.46
CA LEU A 148 8.22 3.52 16.75
C LEU A 148 7.34 4.07 15.63
N LEU A 149 7.71 3.83 14.37
CA LEU A 149 6.88 4.23 13.23
C LEU A 149 5.49 3.60 13.32
N LYS A 150 5.41 2.27 13.49
CA LYS A 150 4.12 1.56 13.54
C LYS A 150 3.27 1.99 14.74
N ALA A 151 3.89 2.25 15.88
CA ALA A 151 3.20 2.74 17.07
C ALA A 151 2.66 4.16 16.86
N ALA A 152 3.44 5.06 16.27
CA ALA A 152 3.02 6.43 15.96
C ALA A 152 1.83 6.47 15.00
N LEU A 153 1.80 5.59 14.00
CA LEU A 153 0.72 5.50 13.01
C LEU A 153 -0.62 4.97 13.57
N GLN A 154 -0.62 4.37 14.76
CA GLN A 154 -1.85 3.91 15.42
C GLN A 154 -2.55 5.01 16.22
N ASN A 155 -1.94 6.20 16.31
CA ASN A 155 -2.30 7.28 17.23
C ASN A 155 -2.22 6.86 18.71
N PHE A 156 -1.95 7.84 19.57
CA PHE A 156 -1.97 7.65 21.02
C PHE A 156 -3.12 8.42 21.64
N GLU A 157 -3.80 7.78 22.58
CA GLU A 157 -4.84 8.42 23.38
C GLU A 157 -4.23 9.33 24.46
N ALA A 158 -5.04 10.27 24.95
CA ALA A 158 -4.57 11.24 25.94
C ALA A 158 -4.08 10.56 27.23
N TRP A 159 -4.74 9.49 27.67
CA TRP A 159 -4.37 8.76 28.89
C TRP A 159 -3.01 8.06 28.75
N GLU A 160 -2.62 7.64 27.55
CA GLU A 160 -1.34 6.97 27.28
C GLU A 160 -0.12 7.88 27.50
N THR A 161 -0.33 9.19 27.56
CA THR A 161 0.71 10.17 27.90
C THR A 161 0.95 10.33 29.39
N ALA A 162 0.05 9.82 30.24
CA ALA A 162 0.19 9.92 31.68
C ALA A 162 1.32 9.00 32.18
N ASN A 163 2.03 9.44 33.22
CA ASN A 163 3.13 8.66 33.79
C ASN A 163 2.66 7.27 34.22
N GLY A 164 3.35 6.24 33.73
CA GLY A 164 3.04 4.84 34.02
C GLY A 164 1.83 4.29 33.28
N ALA A 165 1.15 5.05 32.41
CA ALA A 165 -0.03 4.58 31.67
C ALA A 165 0.26 3.35 30.79
N MET A 166 1.49 3.23 30.30
CA MET A 166 1.90 2.10 29.47
C MET A 166 2.47 0.92 30.25
N ASP A 167 2.66 1.06 31.57
CA ASP A 167 3.17 0.00 32.42
C ASP A 167 2.10 -1.09 32.59
N SER A 168 2.52 -2.32 32.94
CA SER A 168 1.56 -3.37 33.32
C SER A 168 1.13 -3.21 34.78
N ASP A 169 -0.08 -3.70 35.09
CA ASP A 169 -0.57 -3.81 36.46
C ASP A 169 0.32 -4.68 37.36
N SER A 170 1.06 -5.62 36.75
CA SER A 170 2.04 -6.48 37.42
C SER A 170 3.39 -5.80 37.70
N GLY A 171 3.55 -4.53 37.32
CA GLY A 171 4.75 -3.72 37.61
C GLY A 171 5.84 -3.77 36.53
N ILE A 172 5.57 -4.39 35.38
CA ILE A 172 6.49 -4.37 34.22
C ILE A 172 6.46 -2.98 33.61
N LYS A 173 7.64 -2.37 33.46
CA LYS A 173 7.77 -1.02 32.89
C LYS A 173 7.74 -1.05 31.37
N ALA A 174 7.01 -0.11 30.77
CA ALA A 174 7.14 0.20 29.37
C ALA A 174 8.52 0.80 29.09
N ALA A 175 9.05 0.55 27.90
CA ALA A 175 10.35 1.08 27.50
C ALA A 175 10.51 1.13 25.98
N VAL A 176 11.48 1.92 25.54
CA VAL A 176 11.92 2.00 24.14
C VAL A 176 13.28 1.31 24.00
N PHE A 177 13.42 0.47 22.98
CA PHE A 177 14.60 -0.37 22.74
C PHE A 177 15.14 -0.18 21.33
N SER A 178 16.46 -0.13 21.19
CA SER A 178 17.14 -0.17 19.88
C SER A 178 17.52 -1.58 19.46
N ALA A 179 17.30 -2.56 20.32
CA ALA A 179 17.45 -4.01 20.14
C ALA A 179 16.78 -4.68 21.35
N TYR A 180 16.00 -5.73 21.13
CA TYR A 180 15.37 -6.47 22.20
C TYR A 180 15.36 -7.97 21.91
N GLU A 181 15.33 -8.75 22.99
CA GLU A 181 15.13 -10.19 22.99
C GLU A 181 14.04 -10.55 24.00
N ILE A 182 13.24 -11.55 23.67
CA ILE A 182 12.22 -12.09 24.57
C ILE A 182 12.69 -13.46 25.02
N ILE A 183 13.00 -13.56 26.32
CA ILE A 183 13.47 -14.78 26.96
C ILE A 183 12.41 -15.19 27.98
N GLY A 184 11.64 -16.21 27.61
CA GLY A 184 10.53 -16.68 28.42
C GLY A 184 9.45 -15.60 28.61
N THR A 185 9.28 -15.15 29.85
CA THR A 185 8.29 -14.15 30.26
C THR A 185 8.86 -12.74 30.39
N GLN A 186 10.13 -12.55 30.02
CA GLN A 186 10.82 -11.28 30.17
C GLN A 186 11.29 -10.76 28.81
N MET A 187 11.34 -9.44 28.71
CA MET A 187 11.94 -8.75 27.58
C MET A 187 13.15 -7.97 28.07
N THR A 188 14.27 -8.15 27.39
CA THR A 188 15.54 -7.49 27.69
C THR A 188 16.10 -6.87 26.43
N GLY A 189 16.94 -5.85 26.54
CA GLY A 189 17.42 -5.16 25.36
C GLY A 189 18.22 -3.91 25.66
N LYS A 190 18.75 -3.31 24.60
CA LYS A 190 19.43 -2.01 24.69
C LYS A 190 18.38 -0.91 24.71
N SER A 191 18.19 -0.30 25.88
CA SER A 191 17.23 0.80 26.06
C SER A 191 17.73 2.09 25.38
N VAL A 192 16.77 2.83 24.84
CA VAL A 192 16.96 4.18 24.28
C VAL A 192 16.46 5.19 25.32
N PRO A 193 17.13 6.34 25.51
CA PRO A 193 16.76 7.34 26.51
C PRO A 193 15.53 8.17 26.08
N ILE A 194 14.46 7.50 25.69
CA ILE A 194 13.16 8.08 25.37
C ILE A 194 12.13 7.43 26.29
N SER A 195 11.38 8.23 27.05
CA SER A 195 10.29 7.68 27.83
C SER A 195 9.12 7.31 26.90
N PRO A 196 8.47 6.15 27.10
CA PRO A 196 7.27 5.76 26.33
C PRO A 196 6.16 6.81 26.31
N THR A 197 5.91 7.43 27.47
CA THR A 197 4.88 8.47 27.62
C THR A 197 5.27 9.78 26.94
N GLY A 198 6.57 10.13 26.95
CA GLY A 198 7.10 11.27 26.22
C GLY A 198 7.03 11.06 24.71
N PHE A 199 7.29 9.84 24.23
CA PHE A 199 7.07 9.47 22.83
C PHE A 199 5.59 9.56 22.44
N ALA A 200 4.67 9.08 23.28
CA ALA A 200 3.24 9.24 23.04
C ALA A 200 2.80 10.71 22.97
N ALA A 201 3.31 11.55 23.87
CA ALA A 201 3.05 12.99 23.86
C ALA A 201 3.57 13.64 22.58
N LEU A 202 4.79 13.29 22.14
CA LEU A 202 5.35 13.75 20.86
C LEU A 202 4.43 13.39 19.70
N CYS A 203 3.98 12.13 19.61
CA CYS A 203 3.11 11.69 18.52
C CYS A 203 1.77 12.44 18.49
N ARG A 204 1.18 12.74 19.66
CA ARG A 204 -0.06 13.52 19.76
C ARG A 204 0.12 14.97 19.34
N GLU A 205 1.25 15.58 19.67
CA GLU A 205 1.56 16.95 19.26
C GLU A 205 1.93 17.05 17.77
N LEU A 206 2.62 16.02 17.26
CA LEU A 206 3.00 15.94 15.85
C LEU A 206 1.77 15.78 14.95
N ASP A 207 0.72 15.09 15.44
CA ASP A 207 -0.54 14.86 14.73
C ASP A 207 -0.32 14.38 13.28
N LEU A 208 0.33 13.22 13.16
CA LEU A 208 0.60 12.60 11.85
C LEU A 208 -0.69 12.33 11.07
N GLY A 209 -1.77 11.98 11.77
CA GLY A 209 -3.09 11.79 11.17
C GLY A 209 -3.62 13.05 10.50
N GLY A 210 -3.65 14.18 11.23
CA GLY A 210 -4.08 15.46 10.68
C GLY A 210 -3.18 15.95 9.54
N LYS A 211 -1.85 15.80 9.67
CA LYS A 211 -0.90 16.15 8.61
C LYS A 211 -1.10 15.31 7.34
N TYR A 212 -1.32 14.01 7.48
CA TYR A 212 -1.57 13.14 6.32
C TYR A 212 -2.93 13.42 5.69
N GLN A 213 -3.96 13.73 6.49
CA GLN A 213 -5.26 14.17 5.97
C GLN A 213 -5.13 15.44 5.12
N THR A 214 -4.38 16.44 5.58
CA THR A 214 -4.08 17.65 4.79
C THR A 214 -3.31 17.30 3.51
N HIS A 215 -2.37 16.36 3.57
CA HIS A 215 -1.65 15.87 2.39
C HIS A 215 -2.60 15.25 1.35
N LEU A 216 -3.52 14.38 1.78
CA LEU A 216 -4.56 13.81 0.92
C LEU A 216 -5.43 14.90 0.28
N GLU A 217 -5.97 15.82 1.09
CA GLU A 217 -6.81 16.92 0.59
C GLU A 217 -6.08 17.79 -0.43
N SER A 218 -4.80 18.08 -0.20
CA SER A 218 -3.96 18.84 -1.13
C SER A 218 -3.78 18.13 -2.47
N ALA A 219 -3.70 16.79 -2.45
CA ALA A 219 -3.56 15.97 -3.65
C ALA A 219 -4.79 16.06 -4.54
N PHE A 220 -5.99 16.01 -3.95
CA PHE A 220 -7.26 16.04 -4.70
C PHE A 220 -7.76 17.46 -5.01
N SER A 221 -7.34 18.47 -4.24
CA SER A 221 -7.80 19.85 -4.43
C SER A 221 -6.88 20.67 -5.33
N THR A 222 -5.60 20.31 -5.40
CA THR A 222 -4.62 21.03 -6.21
C THR A 222 -4.47 20.33 -7.56
N PRO A 223 -4.66 21.03 -8.69
CA PRO A 223 -4.42 20.50 -10.04
C PRO A 223 -3.02 19.88 -10.17
N ALA A 224 -2.92 18.62 -10.60
CA ALA A 224 -1.62 18.02 -10.94
C ALA A 224 -1.12 18.56 -12.29
N THR A 225 -2.05 18.93 -13.18
CA THR A 225 -1.76 19.48 -14.51
C THR A 225 -2.29 20.93 -14.67
N PRO A 226 -1.59 21.80 -15.42
CA PRO A 226 -2.08 23.16 -15.68
C PRO A 226 -3.47 23.15 -16.34
N GLY A 227 -4.41 23.92 -15.77
CA GLY A 227 -5.78 24.03 -16.29
C GLY A 227 -6.74 22.91 -15.84
N GLU A 228 -6.31 22.02 -14.96
CA GLU A 228 -7.18 21.08 -14.25
C GLU A 228 -7.90 21.76 -13.09
N THR A 229 -9.11 21.30 -12.75
CA THR A 229 -9.90 21.78 -11.61
C THR A 229 -10.21 20.61 -10.69
N ALA A 230 -10.53 20.89 -9.42
CA ALA A 230 -10.95 19.86 -8.47
C ALA A 230 -12.18 19.07 -8.97
N ASP A 231 -13.13 19.75 -9.61
CA ASP A 231 -14.30 19.11 -10.23
C ASP A 231 -13.87 18.15 -11.36
N ARG A 232 -12.90 18.54 -12.19
CA ARG A 232 -12.38 17.67 -13.25
C ARG A 232 -11.67 16.44 -12.70
N ILE A 233 -10.90 16.59 -11.61
CA ILE A 233 -10.28 15.47 -10.91
C ILE A 233 -11.38 14.50 -10.44
N ARG A 234 -12.42 15.02 -9.77
CA ARG A 234 -13.55 14.21 -9.32
C ARG A 234 -14.24 13.48 -10.48
N ASP A 235 -14.50 14.17 -11.58
CA ASP A 235 -15.13 13.57 -12.77
C ASP A 235 -14.25 12.47 -13.37
N ASN A 236 -12.93 12.65 -13.43
CA ASN A 236 -12.01 11.61 -13.90
C ASN A 236 -12.10 10.34 -13.04
N PHE A 237 -12.19 10.47 -11.71
CA PHE A 237 -12.41 9.32 -10.82
C PHE A 237 -13.77 8.65 -11.04
N ILE A 238 -14.84 9.42 -11.21
CA ILE A 238 -16.18 8.88 -11.52
C ILE A 238 -16.16 8.10 -12.84
N GLN A 239 -15.47 8.61 -13.87
CA GLN A 239 -15.34 7.94 -15.15
C GLN A 239 -14.50 6.66 -15.03
N LEU A 240 -13.41 6.69 -14.26
CA LEU A 240 -12.61 5.49 -13.99
C LEU A 240 -13.47 4.39 -13.35
N GLU A 241 -14.17 4.69 -12.26
CA GLU A 241 -15.04 3.71 -11.58
C GLU A 241 -16.17 3.21 -12.48
N SER A 242 -16.82 4.12 -13.22
CA SER A 242 -17.88 3.75 -14.17
C SER A 242 -17.36 2.83 -15.28
N SER A 243 -16.15 3.10 -15.81
CA SER A 243 -15.52 2.26 -16.82
C SER A 243 -15.12 0.88 -16.27
N SER A 244 -14.67 0.80 -15.00
CA SER A 244 -14.35 -0.46 -14.33
C SER A 244 -15.59 -1.36 -14.21
N ILE A 245 -16.72 -0.80 -13.75
CA ILE A 245 -17.98 -1.54 -13.64
C ILE A 245 -18.44 -2.05 -15.01
N ARG A 246 -18.44 -1.18 -16.03
CA ARG A 246 -18.82 -1.58 -17.40
C ARG A 246 -17.93 -2.68 -17.95
N LEU A 247 -16.63 -2.58 -17.75
CA LEU A 247 -15.65 -3.58 -18.17
C LEU A 247 -15.90 -4.93 -17.48
N GLN A 248 -16.08 -4.94 -16.16
CA GLN A 248 -16.35 -6.16 -15.40
C GLN A 248 -17.67 -6.83 -15.83
N LEU A 249 -18.72 -6.05 -16.06
CA LEU A 249 -19.99 -6.57 -16.60
C LEU A 249 -19.79 -7.19 -17.99
N GLN A 250 -19.04 -6.53 -18.88
CA GLN A 250 -18.76 -7.06 -20.21
C GLN A 250 -17.93 -8.35 -20.14
N ILE A 251 -16.94 -8.44 -19.24
CA ILE A 251 -16.19 -9.68 -18.99
C ILE A 251 -17.13 -10.80 -18.58
N ALA A 252 -18.06 -10.53 -17.65
CA ALA A 252 -19.02 -11.52 -17.18
C ALA A 252 -19.97 -12.00 -18.30
N VAL A 253 -20.49 -11.08 -19.13
CA VAL A 253 -21.33 -11.42 -20.29
C VAL A 253 -20.54 -12.26 -21.30
N THR A 254 -19.33 -11.85 -21.64
CA THR A 254 -18.49 -12.55 -22.62
C THR A 254 -18.08 -13.94 -22.14
N ALA A 255 -17.83 -14.11 -20.84
CA ALA A 255 -17.49 -15.41 -20.25
C ALA A 255 -18.69 -16.37 -20.13
N THR A 256 -19.93 -15.85 -20.06
CA THR A 256 -21.15 -16.65 -19.88
C THR A 256 -21.79 -17.14 -21.18
N VAL A 257 -21.35 -16.68 -22.35
CA VAL A 257 -21.80 -17.16 -23.68
C VAL A 257 -21.66 -18.69 -23.84
N LYS A 258 -20.89 -19.37 -22.99
CA LYS A 258 -20.71 -20.82 -23.01
C LYS A 258 -21.59 -21.62 -22.04
N MET A 259 -22.46 -20.98 -21.26
CA MET A 259 -23.34 -21.66 -20.28
C MET A 259 -24.78 -21.88 -20.75
N THR A 260 -25.08 -21.60 -22.02
CA THR A 260 -26.36 -21.99 -22.62
C THR A 260 -26.15 -23.28 -23.43
N PRO A 261 -26.84 -24.39 -23.08
CA PRO A 261 -26.73 -25.67 -23.79
C PRO A 261 -27.33 -25.63 -25.20
#